data_AF-R5CIC5-F1
#
_entry.id   AF-R5CIC5-F1
#
_cell.length_a   1.000
_cell.length_b   1.000
_cell.length_c   1.000
_cell.angle_alpha   90.00
_cell.angle_beta   90.00
_cell.angle_gamma   90.00
#
_symmetry.space_group_name_H-M   'P 1'
#
loop_
_entity.id
_entity.type
_entity.pdbx_description
1 polymer ?
#
loop_
_entity_poly.entity_id
_entity_poly.type
_entity_poly.pdbx_seq_one_letter_code
_entity_poly.pdbx_strand_id
1 'polypeptide(L)'
;MEITNEVKQRIAGAIASDRENYPSDNRHATALGIAASVYNAIKKGNYEKQVSDANWVGIARRLGVQLRMEMPWTAAKTPTYVFISKQLEACQDSGLSAILCDMPNIGKTFTAKAYVKQHRNAVYVDCSQVKTKLKLIRYIAKEFGVGSYGRYSDVYEDLVAWKSHATLTLLAKQDLPTFGYNMIDPLKSWCWGSILFYPFKISRFS
;
A
#
# COMPACT_ATOMS: atom_id res chain seq x y z
N MET A 1 9.56 8.89 23.02
CA MET A 1 10.07 7.52 22.89
C MET A 1 11.29 7.60 22.01
N GLU A 2 12.47 7.47 22.61
CA GLU A 2 13.73 7.45 21.85
C GLU A 2 13.86 6.11 21.14
N ILE A 3 14.24 6.13 19.86
CA ILE A 3 14.44 4.92 19.07
C ILE A 3 15.92 4.53 19.13
N THR A 4 16.19 3.30 19.56
CA THR A 4 17.55 2.76 19.64
C THR A 4 18.18 2.63 18.24
N ASN A 5 19.51 2.66 18.17
CA ASN A 5 20.24 2.53 16.92
C ASN A 5 19.99 1.17 16.22
N GLU A 6 19.74 0.10 16.99
CA GLU A 6 19.36 -1.22 16.47
C GLU A 6 18.03 -1.16 15.70
N VAL A 7 17.03 -0.47 16.25
CA VAL A 7 15.73 -0.31 15.57
C VAL A 7 15.90 0.54 14.30
N LYS A 8 16.74 1.58 14.33
CA LYS A 8 17.07 2.38 13.13
C LYS A 8 17.73 1.54 12.05
N GLN A 9 18.67 0.65 12.40
CA GLN A 9 19.29 -0.28 11.47
C GLN A 9 18.29 -1.27 10.86
N ARG A 10 17.37 -1.82 11.67
CA ARG A 10 16.28 -2.68 11.16
C ARG A 10 15.37 -1.94 10.18
N ILE A 11 15.03 -0.68 10.49
CA ILE A 11 14.23 0.15 9.58
C ILE A 11 15.02 0.42 8.30
N ALA A 12 16.32 0.73 8.37
CA ALA A 12 17.17 0.93 7.20
C ALA A 12 17.25 -0.34 6.31
N GLY A 13 17.35 -1.52 6.92
CA GLY A 13 17.29 -2.80 6.19
C GLY A 13 15.94 -3.00 5.49
N ALA A 14 14.83 -2.65 6.15
CA ALA A 14 13.51 -2.70 5.51
C ALA A 14 13.36 -1.67 4.38
N ILE A 15 13.94 -0.46 4.51
CA ILE A 15 13.99 0.53 3.42
C ILE A 15 14.77 -0.05 2.22
N ALA A 16 15.89 -0.72 2.46
CA ALA A 16 16.69 -1.33 1.39
C ALA A 16 15.92 -2.44 0.67
N SER A 17 15.17 -3.28 1.40
CA SER A 17 14.32 -4.32 0.80
C SER A 17 13.15 -3.73 0.02
N ASP A 18 12.46 -2.71 0.56
CA ASP A 18 11.27 -2.12 -0.06
C ASP A 18 11.61 -1.29 -1.31
N ARG A 19 12.88 -0.84 -1.43
CA ARG A 19 13.37 -0.07 -2.57
C ARG A 19 13.12 -0.76 -3.91
N GLU A 20 13.14 -2.09 -3.96
CA GLU A 20 12.86 -2.84 -5.19
C GLU A 20 11.47 -2.56 -5.75
N ASN A 21 10.50 -2.17 -4.91
CA ASN A 21 9.12 -1.88 -5.32
C ASN A 21 8.95 -0.53 -6.04
N TYR A 22 10.00 0.29 -6.10
CA TYR A 22 9.97 1.63 -6.65
C TYR A 22 10.91 1.79 -7.86
N PRO A 23 10.63 2.72 -8.79
CA PRO A 23 11.49 2.93 -9.96
C PRO A 23 12.80 3.66 -9.62
N SER A 24 12.78 4.60 -8.68
CA SER A 24 13.95 5.41 -8.30
C SER A 24 14.02 5.69 -6.79
N ASP A 25 15.23 5.98 -6.29
CA ASP A 25 15.48 6.32 -4.88
C ASP A 25 14.67 7.57 -4.48
N ASN A 26 14.54 8.54 -5.39
CA ASN A 26 13.75 9.75 -5.16
C ASN A 26 12.26 9.45 -4.98
N ARG A 27 11.69 8.58 -5.82
CA ARG A 27 10.27 8.18 -5.70
C ARG A 27 10.03 7.43 -4.40
N HIS A 28 10.95 6.55 -4.02
CA HIS A 28 10.85 5.84 -2.75
C HIS A 28 10.95 6.82 -1.56
N ALA A 29 11.88 7.78 -1.59
CA ALA A 29 11.98 8.82 -0.57
C ALA A 29 10.69 9.63 -0.42
N THR A 30 10.06 10.02 -1.54
CA THR A 30 8.74 10.69 -1.54
C THR A 30 7.65 9.82 -0.93
N ALA A 31 7.61 8.52 -1.25
CA ALA A 31 6.63 7.58 -0.68
C ALA A 31 6.81 7.41 0.83
N LEU A 32 8.05 7.37 1.31
CA LEU A 32 8.40 7.36 2.73
C LEU A 32 8.15 8.70 3.44
N GLY A 33 7.94 9.79 2.69
CA GLY A 33 7.72 11.13 3.23
C GLY A 33 9.00 11.81 3.74
N ILE A 34 10.16 11.46 3.17
CA ILE A 34 11.47 12.04 3.52
C ILE A 34 12.15 12.70 2.32
N ALA A 35 13.08 13.61 2.60
CA ALA A 35 13.89 14.24 1.56
C ALA A 35 14.90 13.24 0.95
N ALA A 36 15.24 13.43 -0.33
CA ALA A 36 16.23 12.60 -1.02
C ALA A 36 17.62 12.63 -0.35
N SER A 37 18.00 13.77 0.25
CA SER A 37 19.24 13.90 1.04
C SER A 37 19.23 13.00 2.27
N VAL A 38 18.14 12.99 3.03
CA VAL A 38 17.92 12.15 4.21
C VAL A 38 17.94 10.67 3.81
N TYR A 39 17.27 10.31 2.71
CA TYR A 39 17.28 8.94 2.19
C TYR A 39 18.71 8.46 1.88
N ASN A 40 19.50 9.29 1.19
CA ASN A 40 20.89 8.96 0.86
C ASN A 40 21.79 8.87 2.10
N ALA A 41 21.56 9.69 3.12
CA ALA A 41 22.27 9.61 4.39
C ALA A 41 21.97 8.28 5.11
N ILE A 42 20.70 7.89 5.19
CA ILE A 42 20.28 6.61 5.78
C ILE A 42 20.89 5.43 5.01
N LYS A 43 20.87 5.47 3.68
CA LYS A 43 21.48 4.44 2.82
C LYS A 43 22.99 4.29 3.05
N LYS A 44 23.69 5.37 3.41
CA LYS A 44 25.13 5.37 3.75
C LYS A 44 25.41 4.99 5.22
N GLY A 45 24.39 4.67 6.01
CA GLY A 45 24.54 4.29 7.41
C GLY A 45 24.61 5.47 8.39
N ASN A 46 24.33 6.70 7.93
CA ASN A 46 24.25 7.86 8.82
C ASN A 46 22.82 8.03 9.33
N TYR A 47 22.60 7.76 10.62
CA TYR A 47 21.29 7.82 11.25
C TYR A 47 21.13 8.98 12.24
N GLU A 48 22.22 9.68 12.56
CA GLU A 48 22.19 10.76 13.54
C GLU A 48 21.56 12.02 12.95
N LYS A 49 20.55 12.56 13.65
CA LYS A 49 19.86 13.82 13.34
C LYS A 49 19.27 13.93 11.92
N GLN A 50 19.19 12.83 11.17
CA GLN A 50 18.64 12.84 9.81
C GLN A 50 17.11 12.96 9.80
N VAL A 51 16.45 12.37 10.80
CA VAL A 51 14.99 12.36 10.94
C VAL A 51 14.62 12.31 12.41
N SER A 52 13.51 12.96 12.76
CA SER A 52 12.95 12.89 14.12
C SER A 52 12.51 11.47 14.46
N ASP A 53 12.47 11.13 15.74
CA ASP A 53 11.98 9.82 16.19
C ASP A 53 10.54 9.55 15.71
N ALA A 54 9.70 10.59 15.64
CA ALA A 54 8.35 10.48 15.10
C ALA A 54 8.34 10.03 13.62
N ASN A 55 9.27 10.55 12.81
CA ASN A 55 9.39 10.16 11.40
C ASN A 55 9.91 8.73 11.27
N TRP A 56 10.86 8.32 12.11
CA TRP A 56 11.32 6.92 12.18
C TRP A 56 10.18 5.96 12.56
N VAL A 57 9.34 6.30 13.55
CA VAL A 57 8.14 5.52 13.89
C VAL A 57 7.18 5.46 12.69
N GLY A 58 7.00 6.58 11.97
CA GLY A 58 6.18 6.64 10.77
C GLY A 58 6.66 5.69 9.67
N ILE A 59 7.95 5.69 9.39
CA ILE A 59 8.59 4.80 8.41
C ILE A 59 8.46 3.35 8.86
N ALA A 60 8.76 3.05 10.13
CA ALA A 60 8.62 1.70 10.69
C ALA A 60 7.18 1.17 10.53
N ARG A 61 6.17 2.00 10.83
CA ARG A 61 4.76 1.64 10.67
C ARG A 61 4.40 1.35 9.21
N ARG A 62 4.90 2.16 8.27
CA ARG A 62 4.65 2.00 6.83
C ARG A 62 5.26 0.70 6.31
N LEU A 63 6.51 0.42 6.64
CA LEU A 63 7.23 -0.79 6.24
C LEU A 63 6.78 -2.04 7.05
N GLY A 64 6.02 -1.84 8.13
CA GLY A 64 5.59 -2.91 9.02
C GLY A 64 6.74 -3.48 9.86
N VAL A 65 7.76 -2.67 10.14
CA VAL A 65 8.86 -3.02 11.05
C VAL A 65 8.35 -2.90 12.48
N GLN A 66 8.43 -4.00 13.22
CA GLN A 66 8.10 -4.00 14.63
C GLN A 66 9.17 -3.27 15.44
N LEU A 67 8.74 -2.28 16.23
CA LEU A 67 9.62 -1.49 17.10
C LEU A 67 10.05 -2.27 18.36
N ARG A 68 9.30 -3.31 18.75
CA ARG A 68 9.67 -4.25 19.82
C ARG A 68 10.31 -5.49 19.23
N MET A 69 11.23 -6.11 19.98
CA MET A 69 11.75 -7.45 19.68
C MET A 69 10.69 -8.49 20.05
N GLU A 70 9.67 -8.61 19.20
CA GLU A 70 8.74 -9.73 19.22
C GLU A 70 9.06 -10.65 18.03
N MET A 71 8.71 -11.94 18.13
CA MET A 71 8.90 -12.85 17.01
C MET A 71 8.19 -12.32 15.77
N PRO A 72 8.87 -12.30 14.61
CA PRO A 72 8.26 -11.82 13.38
C PRO A 72 7.07 -12.72 13.03
N TRP A 73 5.89 -12.13 12.97
CA TRP A 73 4.67 -12.81 12.51
C TRP A 73 4.85 -13.21 11.06
N THR A 74 5.14 -14.49 10.83
CA THR A 74 5.29 -15.05 9.49
C THR A 74 3.93 -15.48 8.97
N ALA A 75 3.57 -15.05 7.76
CA ALA A 75 2.33 -15.45 7.11
C ALA A 75 2.32 -16.97 6.89
N ALA A 76 1.38 -17.68 7.51
CA ALA A 76 1.13 -19.07 7.20
C ALA A 76 0.53 -19.18 5.78
N LYS A 77 1.13 -20.02 4.92
CA LYS A 77 0.62 -20.29 3.57
C LYS A 77 -0.59 -21.22 3.63
N THR A 78 -1.73 -20.70 4.08
CA THR A 78 -2.99 -21.43 4.07
C THR A 78 -3.51 -21.62 2.64
N PRO A 79 -4.39 -22.60 2.38
CA PRO A 79 -5.05 -22.74 1.08
C PRO A 79 -5.74 -21.44 0.63
N THR A 80 -6.38 -20.72 1.56
CA THR A 80 -7.00 -19.41 1.30
C THR A 80 -5.98 -18.35 0.88
N TYR A 81 -4.81 -18.31 1.54
CA TYR A 81 -3.72 -17.42 1.15
C TYR A 81 -3.28 -17.69 -0.29
N VAL A 82 -3.01 -18.95 -0.63
CA VAL A 82 -2.57 -19.34 -1.97
C VAL A 82 -3.64 -19.02 -3.02
N PHE A 83 -4.91 -19.31 -2.72
CA PHE A 83 -6.02 -19.04 -3.63
C PHE A 83 -6.15 -17.53 -3.91
N ILE A 84 -6.22 -16.71 -2.87
CA ILE A 84 -6.37 -15.26 -3.02
C ILE A 84 -5.15 -14.66 -3.73
N SER A 85 -3.93 -15.06 -3.38
CA SER A 85 -2.72 -14.57 -4.05
C SER A 85 -2.70 -14.87 -5.54
N LYS A 86 -3.14 -16.06 -5.97
CA LYS A 86 -3.26 -16.39 -7.40
C LYS A 86 -4.29 -15.53 -8.13
N GLN A 87 -5.41 -15.21 -7.46
CA GLN A 87 -6.41 -14.30 -8.03
C GLN A 87 -5.85 -12.88 -8.16
N LEU A 88 -5.03 -12.45 -7.19
CA LEU A 88 -4.34 -11.16 -7.20
C LEU A 88 -3.32 -11.08 -8.36
N GLU A 89 -2.49 -12.11 -8.53
CA GLU A 89 -1.55 -12.24 -9.65
C GLU A 89 -2.27 -12.19 -11.00
N ALA A 90 -3.33 -12.98 -11.18
CA ALA A 90 -4.09 -12.99 -12.43
C ALA A 90 -4.68 -11.61 -12.75
N CYS A 91 -5.18 -10.89 -11.74
CA CYS A 91 -5.70 -9.54 -11.93
C CYS A 91 -4.60 -8.52 -12.24
N GLN A 92 -3.41 -8.71 -11.69
CA GLN A 92 -2.24 -7.87 -11.98
C GLN A 92 -1.72 -8.08 -13.40
N ASP A 93 -1.58 -9.33 -13.84
CA ASP A 93 -1.00 -9.67 -15.14
C ASP A 93 -1.97 -9.41 -16.29
N SER A 94 -3.26 -9.73 -16.08
CA SER A 94 -4.29 -9.64 -17.12
C SER A 94 -5.07 -8.33 -17.10
N GLY A 95 -4.77 -7.43 -16.15
CA GLY A 95 -5.48 -6.16 -15.98
C GLY A 95 -6.96 -6.33 -15.61
N LEU A 96 -7.32 -7.44 -14.95
CA LEU A 96 -8.70 -7.82 -14.65
C LEU A 96 -9.18 -7.21 -13.34
N SER A 97 -10.40 -6.68 -13.35
CA SER A 97 -11.06 -6.24 -12.13
C SER A 97 -11.95 -7.35 -11.58
N ALA A 98 -11.81 -7.67 -10.30
CA ALA A 98 -12.58 -8.71 -9.63
C ALA A 98 -13.12 -8.27 -8.27
N ILE A 99 -14.16 -8.95 -7.81
CA ILE A 99 -14.72 -8.75 -6.47
C ILE A 99 -14.59 -10.08 -5.73
N LEU A 100 -13.96 -10.04 -4.55
CA LEU A 100 -13.78 -11.23 -3.71
C LEU A 100 -14.70 -11.14 -2.49
N CYS A 101 -15.81 -11.87 -2.56
CA CYS A 101 -16.82 -12.01 -1.51
C CYS A 101 -16.63 -13.34 -0.80
N ASP A 102 -16.35 -13.31 0.51
CA ASP A 102 -16.21 -14.55 1.30
C ASP A 102 -16.55 -14.29 2.78
N MET A 103 -16.49 -15.31 3.62
CA MET A 103 -16.65 -15.20 5.07
C MET A 103 -15.67 -14.18 5.67
N PRO A 104 -16.12 -13.39 6.66
CA PRO A 104 -15.23 -12.53 7.42
C PRO A 104 -14.16 -13.37 8.13
N ASN A 105 -12.99 -12.78 8.40
CA ASN A 105 -11.87 -13.41 9.10
C ASN A 105 -11.21 -14.63 8.42
N ILE A 106 -11.57 -14.99 7.18
CA ILE A 106 -10.90 -16.07 6.43
C ILE A 106 -9.47 -15.71 5.95
N GLY A 107 -9.02 -14.47 6.19
CA GLY A 107 -7.67 -14.03 5.85
C GLY A 107 -7.57 -13.09 4.65
N LYS A 108 -8.68 -12.70 4.00
CA LYS A 108 -8.68 -11.77 2.84
C LYS A 108 -7.82 -10.52 3.03
N THR A 109 -8.09 -9.77 4.10
CA THR A 109 -7.38 -8.53 4.43
C THR A 109 -5.90 -8.79 4.71
N PHE A 110 -5.59 -9.92 5.34
CA PHE A 110 -4.22 -10.30 5.65
C PHE A 110 -3.44 -10.63 4.38
N THR A 111 -4.01 -11.47 3.51
CA THR A 111 -3.42 -11.81 2.22
C THR A 111 -3.22 -10.59 1.34
N ALA A 112 -4.20 -9.68 1.26
CA ALA A 112 -4.08 -8.44 0.48
C ALA A 112 -2.91 -7.55 0.95
N LYS A 113 -2.75 -7.40 2.27
CA LYS A 113 -1.63 -6.64 2.85
C LYS A 113 -0.28 -7.32 2.64
N ALA A 114 -0.23 -8.64 2.72
CA ALA A 114 0.98 -9.41 2.44
C ALA A 114 1.38 -9.33 0.96
N TYR A 115 0.39 -9.41 0.06
CA TYR A 115 0.58 -9.32 -1.38
C TYR A 115 1.24 -8.01 -1.79
N VAL A 116 0.71 -6.87 -1.33
CA VAL A 116 1.24 -5.53 -1.66
C VAL A 116 2.68 -5.31 -1.22
N LYS A 117 3.13 -5.99 -0.17
CA LYS A 117 4.53 -5.91 0.28
C LYS A 117 5.49 -6.68 -0.62
N GLN A 118 4.99 -7.70 -1.32
CA GLN A 118 5.79 -8.63 -2.12
C GLN A 118 5.72 -8.32 -3.62
N HIS A 119 4.75 -7.50 -4.06
CA HIS A 119 4.48 -7.25 -5.47
C HIS A 119 4.56 -5.76 -5.77
N ARG A 120 5.23 -5.43 -6.87
CA ARG A 120 5.30 -4.06 -7.40
C ARG A 120 3.93 -3.63 -7.91
N ASN A 121 3.72 -2.32 -8.00
CA ASN A 121 2.52 -1.74 -8.61
C ASN A 121 1.18 -2.20 -8.00
N ALA A 122 1.20 -2.65 -6.74
CA ALA A 122 0.00 -3.04 -6.01
C ALA A 122 -0.22 -2.07 -4.84
N VAL A 123 -1.46 -1.66 -4.59
CA VAL A 123 -1.81 -0.77 -3.47
C VAL A 123 -3.00 -1.30 -2.70
N TYR A 124 -2.88 -1.37 -1.38
CA TYR A 124 -3.99 -1.69 -0.49
C TYR A 124 -4.64 -0.42 0.05
N VAL A 125 -5.94 -0.27 -0.15
CA VAL A 125 -6.77 0.85 0.28
C VAL A 125 -7.82 0.37 1.29
N ASP A 126 -7.82 0.99 2.46
CA ASP A 126 -8.89 0.83 3.43
C ASP A 126 -9.99 1.88 3.20
N CYS A 127 -11.10 1.48 2.58
CA CYS A 127 -12.20 2.39 2.22
C CYS A 127 -12.87 3.02 3.45
N SER A 128 -12.71 2.44 4.65
CA SER A 128 -13.21 3.05 5.89
C SER A 128 -12.50 4.37 6.24
N GLN A 129 -11.22 4.51 5.83
CA GLN A 129 -10.39 5.68 6.08
C GLN A 129 -10.39 6.66 4.90
N VAL A 130 -10.67 6.14 3.70
CA VAL A 130 -10.57 6.86 2.42
C VAL A 130 -11.96 7.04 1.80
N LYS A 131 -12.79 7.89 2.43
CA LYS A 131 -14.22 8.05 2.08
C LYS A 131 -14.53 9.00 0.93
N THR A 132 -13.54 9.73 0.40
CA THR A 132 -13.76 10.74 -0.66
C THR A 132 -12.81 10.56 -1.84
N LYS A 133 -13.23 10.95 -3.05
CA LYS A 133 -12.46 10.77 -4.30
C LYS A 133 -11.09 11.45 -4.21
N LEU A 134 -11.07 12.66 -3.64
CA LEU A 134 -9.84 13.41 -3.38
C LEU A 134 -8.89 12.65 -2.45
N LYS A 135 -9.39 12.08 -1.35
CA LYS A 135 -8.57 11.31 -0.42
C LYS A 135 -8.02 10.05 -1.08
N LEU A 136 -8.82 9.40 -1.94
CA LEU A 136 -8.41 8.20 -2.66
C LEU A 136 -7.26 8.47 -3.63
N ILE A 137 -7.42 9.45 -4.49
CA ILE A 137 -6.38 9.82 -5.47
C ILE A 137 -5.09 10.23 -4.75
N ARG A 138 -5.17 11.06 -3.70
CA ARG A 138 -4.00 11.44 -2.91
C ARG A 138 -3.36 10.26 -2.17
N TYR A 139 -4.16 9.31 -1.69
CA TYR A 139 -3.67 8.11 -1.04
C TYR A 139 -2.87 7.25 -2.03
N ILE A 140 -3.43 6.99 -3.21
CA ILE A 140 -2.76 6.24 -4.28
C ILE A 140 -1.47 6.96 -4.72
N ALA A 141 -1.53 8.28 -4.96
CA ALA A 141 -0.35 9.08 -5.32
C ALA A 141 0.77 8.94 -4.29
N LYS A 142 0.41 9.05 -3.00
CA LYS A 142 1.35 8.91 -1.90
C LYS A 142 2.00 7.53 -1.87
N GLU A 143 1.23 6.47 -2.11
CA GLU A 143 1.77 5.10 -2.12
C GLU A 143 2.83 4.88 -3.21
N PHE A 144 2.70 5.55 -4.36
CA PHE A 144 3.65 5.49 -5.46
C PHE A 144 4.79 6.52 -5.39
N GLY A 145 4.82 7.38 -4.38
CA GLY A 145 5.78 8.47 -4.32
C GLY A 145 5.58 9.52 -5.42
N VAL A 146 4.32 9.69 -5.83
CA VAL A 146 3.86 10.80 -6.67
C VAL A 146 3.43 11.94 -5.76
N GLY A 147 3.56 13.18 -6.23
CA GLY A 147 3.16 14.36 -5.46
C GLY A 147 1.70 14.23 -5.00
N SER A 148 1.47 14.16 -3.68
CA SER A 148 0.12 13.96 -3.12
C SER A 148 -0.53 15.25 -2.61
N TYR A 149 0.16 16.38 -2.76
CA TYR A 149 -0.24 17.71 -2.28
C TYR A 149 -0.53 18.63 -3.45
N GLY A 150 -1.37 19.65 -3.25
CA GLY A 150 -1.76 20.59 -4.30
C GLY A 150 -3.20 20.40 -4.78
N ARG A 151 -3.52 20.93 -5.96
CA ARG A 151 -4.86 20.84 -6.54
C ARG A 151 -5.13 19.41 -7.00
N TYR A 152 -6.41 19.07 -7.09
CA TYR A 152 -6.81 17.75 -7.56
C TYR A 152 -6.31 17.47 -8.98
N SER A 153 -6.36 18.47 -9.87
CA SER A 153 -5.88 18.39 -11.25
C SER A 153 -4.42 17.94 -11.32
N ASP A 154 -3.56 18.59 -10.55
CA ASP A 154 -2.12 18.40 -10.62
C ASP A 154 -1.74 16.98 -10.16
N VAL A 155 -2.30 16.55 -9.00
CA VAL A 155 -2.09 15.20 -8.46
C VAL A 155 -2.63 14.14 -9.42
N TYR A 156 -3.74 14.44 -10.10
CA TYR A 156 -4.35 13.54 -11.08
C TYR A 156 -3.48 13.40 -12.33
N GLU A 157 -3.04 14.51 -12.93
CA GLU A 157 -2.15 14.50 -14.10
C GLU A 157 -0.84 13.74 -13.82
N ASP A 158 -0.23 13.99 -12.67
CA ASP A 158 0.99 13.28 -12.25
C ASP A 158 0.78 11.76 -12.13
N LEU A 159 -0.39 11.34 -11.62
CA LEU A 159 -0.75 9.93 -11.52
C LEU A 159 -0.99 9.29 -12.90
N VAL A 160 -1.62 10.00 -13.85
CA VAL A 160 -1.78 9.52 -15.24
C VAL A 160 -0.42 9.29 -15.89
N ALA A 161 0.46 10.28 -15.76
CA ALA A 161 1.80 10.23 -16.33
C ALA A 161 2.63 9.08 -15.74
N TRP A 162 2.41 8.72 -14.47
CA TRP A 162 3.03 7.55 -13.87
C TRP A 162 2.46 6.24 -14.46
N LYS A 163 1.14 6.15 -14.61
CA LYS A 163 0.42 4.95 -15.08
C LYS A 163 0.82 4.51 -16.49
N SER A 164 1.16 5.43 -17.40
CA SER A 164 1.52 5.07 -18.79
C SER A 164 2.67 4.05 -18.90
N HIS A 165 3.40 3.81 -17.81
CA HIS A 165 4.52 2.88 -17.75
C HIS A 165 4.27 1.62 -16.90
N ALA A 166 3.11 1.45 -16.26
CA ALA A 166 2.86 0.36 -15.31
C ALA A 166 1.38 -0.06 -15.16
N THR A 167 1.14 -1.37 -15.01
CA THR A 167 -0.16 -1.93 -14.62
C THR A 167 -0.34 -1.83 -13.11
N LEU A 168 -1.38 -1.11 -12.67
CA LEU A 168 -1.71 -0.88 -11.27
C LEU A 168 -2.78 -1.87 -10.79
N THR A 169 -2.46 -2.66 -9.76
CA THR A 169 -3.46 -3.47 -9.02
C THR A 169 -3.95 -2.73 -7.78
N LEU A 170 -5.21 -2.33 -7.78
CA LEU A 170 -5.85 -1.69 -6.63
C LEU A 170 -6.59 -2.72 -5.77
N LEU A 171 -6.20 -2.87 -4.50
CA LEU A 171 -6.85 -3.74 -3.53
C LEU A 171 -7.63 -2.92 -2.53
N ALA A 172 -8.95 -3.04 -2.49
CA ALA A 172 -9.77 -2.23 -1.59
C ALA A 172 -10.60 -3.11 -0.64
N LYS A 173 -10.68 -2.74 0.64
CA LYS A 173 -11.57 -3.40 1.62
C LYS A 173 -12.82 -2.54 1.82
N GLN A 174 -14.01 -3.12 1.69
CA GLN A 174 -15.27 -2.39 1.85
C GLN A 174 -16.23 -3.00 2.89
N ASP A 175 -16.96 -2.14 3.61
CA ASP A 175 -18.25 -2.42 4.24
C ASP A 175 -19.32 -1.58 3.49
N LEU A 176 -20.42 -2.18 2.98
CA LEU A 176 -21.48 -1.48 2.18
C LEU A 176 -22.23 -0.43 3.04
N PRO A 177 -22.65 0.77 2.53
CA PRO A 177 -22.90 1.15 1.13
C PRO A 177 -22.19 2.45 0.64
N THR A 178 -21.19 2.97 1.37
CA THR A 178 -20.69 4.34 1.16
C THR A 178 -19.62 4.48 0.06
N PHE A 179 -18.91 3.41 -0.28
CA PHE A 179 -17.99 3.39 -1.43
C PHE A 179 -18.83 3.04 -2.67
N GLY A 180 -19.61 4.01 -3.13
CA GLY A 180 -20.51 3.84 -4.26
C GLY A 180 -19.75 3.53 -5.55
N TYR A 181 -20.45 2.93 -6.52
CA TYR A 181 -20.02 2.77 -7.92
C TYR A 181 -19.29 4.02 -8.47
N ASN A 182 -19.71 5.21 -8.05
CA ASN A 182 -19.14 6.51 -8.41
C ASN A 182 -17.66 6.72 -8.03
N MET A 183 -17.10 5.96 -7.08
CA MET A 183 -15.66 6.02 -6.76
C MET A 183 -14.83 5.00 -7.55
N ILE A 184 -15.45 3.90 -7.95
CA ILE A 184 -14.81 2.82 -8.74
C ILE A 184 -14.85 3.15 -10.23
N ASP A 185 -15.88 3.82 -10.74
CA ASP A 185 -15.97 4.16 -12.17
C ASP A 185 -14.82 5.06 -12.68
N PRO A 186 -14.34 6.07 -11.93
CA PRO A 186 -13.10 6.79 -12.28
C PRO A 186 -11.85 5.91 -12.20
N LEU A 187 -11.89 4.84 -11.40
CA LEU A 187 -10.81 3.87 -11.28
C LEU A 187 -10.86 2.81 -12.38
N LYS A 188 -12.02 2.48 -12.97
CA LYS A 188 -12.12 1.49 -14.06
C LYS A 188 -11.44 1.95 -15.35
N SER A 189 -11.45 3.26 -15.63
CA SER A 189 -10.65 3.83 -16.73
C SER A 189 -9.16 3.97 -16.37
N TRP A 190 -8.80 3.81 -15.10
CA TRP A 190 -7.49 4.17 -14.53
C TRP A 190 -6.67 2.99 -14.00
N CYS A 191 -7.29 1.94 -13.50
CA CYS A 191 -6.65 0.74 -12.99
C CYS A 191 -7.01 -0.39 -13.94
N TRP A 192 -6.06 -0.82 -14.76
CA TRP A 192 -6.16 -2.12 -15.41
C TRP A 192 -5.92 -3.15 -14.31
N GLY A 193 -6.99 -3.54 -13.63
CA GLY A 193 -6.99 -4.48 -12.53
C GLY A 193 -7.30 -3.84 -11.17
N SER A 194 -8.51 -4.04 -10.67
CA SER A 194 -8.87 -3.68 -9.29
C SER A 194 -9.58 -4.85 -8.61
N ILE A 195 -9.11 -5.25 -7.43
CA ILE A 195 -9.76 -6.24 -6.59
C ILE A 195 -10.39 -5.57 -5.37
N LEU A 196 -11.68 -5.82 -5.20
CA LEU A 196 -12.44 -5.34 -4.05
C LEU A 196 -12.80 -6.51 -3.14
N PHE A 197 -12.40 -6.44 -1.87
CA PHE A 197 -12.73 -7.42 -0.84
C PHE A 197 -14.02 -7.02 -0.13
N TYR A 198 -15.03 -7.88 -0.26
CA TYR A 198 -16.30 -7.73 0.43
C TYR A 198 -16.48 -8.79 1.53
N PRO A 199 -16.91 -8.38 2.74
CA PRO A 199 -17.40 -9.33 3.72
C PRO A 199 -18.75 -9.88 3.25
N PHE A 200 -18.84 -11.20 3.17
CA PHE A 200 -20.13 -11.87 3.10
C PHE A 200 -20.83 -11.66 4.44
N LYS A 201 -21.65 -10.62 4.54
CA LYS A 201 -22.64 -10.54 5.61
C LYS A 201 -23.75 -11.49 5.18
N ILE A 202 -23.95 -12.56 5.96
CA ILE A 202 -25.21 -13.31 5.94
C ILE A 202 -26.29 -12.34 6.42
N SER A 203 -26.78 -11.47 5.54
CA SER A 203 -28.01 -10.75 5.79
C SER A 203 -29.15 -11.74 5.60
N ARG A 204 -29.63 -12.26 6.74
CA ARG A 204 -30.99 -12.76 6.98
C ARG A 204 -31.86 -12.88 5.71
N PHE A 205 -31.91 -14.09 5.14
CA PHE A 205 -33.19 -14.63 4.71
C PHE A 205 -33.85 -15.19 5.97
N SER A 206 -34.53 -14.31 6.70
CA SER A 206 -35.49 -14.65 7.76
C SER A 206 -36.53 -13.55 7.80
#